data_AF-A0A6N3FGC4-F1
#
_entry.id   AF-A0A6N3FGC4-F1
#
_cell.length_a   1.000
_cell.length_b   1.000
_cell.length_c   1.000
_cell.angle_alpha   90.00
_cell.angle_beta   90.00
_cell.angle_gamma   90.00
#
_symmetry.space_group_name_H-M   'P 1'
#
loop_
_entity.id
_entity.type
_entity.pdbx_description
1 polymer ?
#
loop_
_entity_poly.entity_id
_entity_poly.type
_entity_poly.pdbx_seq_one_letter_code
_entity_poly.pdbx_strand_id
1 'polypeptide(L)' 'MAIGKDKVRIALTLNKDIKDKLDKLAEQDNRTTSNLINTIILKYLNEAEE' A
#
# COMPACT_ATOMS: atom_id res chain seq x y z
N MET A 1 10.14 1.88 13.51
CA MET A 1 8.98 2.70 13.94
C MET A 1 7.96 1.78 14.60
N ALA A 2 7.55 2.11 15.82
CA ALA A 2 6.49 1.41 16.51
C ALA A 2 5.20 1.54 15.70
N ILE A 3 4.47 0.43 15.58
CA ILE A 3 3.15 0.43 14.97
C ILE A 3 2.19 0.98 16.01
N GLY A 4 1.34 1.95 15.64
CA GLY A 4 0.29 2.44 16.53
C GLY A 4 -0.57 1.29 17.02
N LYS A 5 -1.16 1.43 18.22
CA LYS A 5 -1.88 0.35 18.92
C LYS A 5 -2.99 -0.29 18.07
N ASP A 6 -3.54 0.46 17.12
CA ASP A 6 -4.67 0.07 16.26
C ASP A 6 -4.25 -0.37 14.84
N LYS A 7 -2.96 -0.62 14.60
CA LYS A 7 -2.45 -0.99 13.27
C LYS A 7 -1.93 -2.43 13.28
N VAL A 8 -2.29 -3.19 12.25
CA VAL A 8 -1.84 -4.57 12.02
C VAL A 8 -0.85 -4.63 10.84
N ARG A 9 0.05 -5.62 10.85
CA ARG A 9 0.92 -5.91 9.69
C ARG A 9 0.36 -7.09 8.91
N ILE A 10 0.38 -6.95 7.59
CA ILE A 10 0.08 -8.02 6.66
C ILE A 10 1.34 -8.27 5.83
N ALA A 11 1.77 -9.53 5.76
CA ALA A 11 2.80 -9.95 4.82
C ALA A 11 2.15 -10.15 3.45
N LEU A 12 2.61 -9.40 2.44
CA LEU A 12 2.08 -9.46 1.08
C LEU A 12 3.09 -10.13 0.16
N THR A 13 2.66 -11.18 -0.55
CA THR A 13 3.46 -11.82 -1.60
C THR A 13 2.97 -11.34 -2.95
N LEU A 14 3.88 -10.84 -3.79
CA LEU A 14 3.57 -10.31 -5.11
C LEU A 14 4.75 -10.52 -6.06
N ASN A 15 4.49 -10.57 -7.36
CA ASN A 15 5.53 -10.76 -8.37
C ASN A 15 6.52 -9.59 -8.35
N LYS A 16 7.81 -9.87 -8.59
CA LYS A 16 8.87 -8.85 -8.59
C LYS A 16 8.54 -7.68 -9.53
N ASP A 17 8.03 -7.96 -10.72
CA ASP A 17 7.68 -6.91 -11.69
C ASP A 17 6.57 -5.97 -11.18
N ILE A 18 5.65 -6.47 -10.35
CA ILE A 18 4.60 -5.68 -9.73
C ILE A 18 5.20 -4.81 -8.62
N LYS A 19 6.12 -5.37 -7.83
CA LYS A 19 6.83 -4.62 -6.78
C LYS A 19 7.55 -3.43 -7.37
N ASP A 20 8.30 -3.64 -8.44
CA ASP A 20 9.11 -2.60 -9.07
C ASP A 20 8.24 -1.47 -9.65
N LYS A 21 7.07 -1.82 -10.21
CA LYS A 21 6.11 -0.82 -10.68
C LYS A 21 5.53 0.00 -9.52
N LEU A 22 5.16 -0.65 -8.42
CA LEU A 22 4.62 0.03 -7.24
C LEU A 22 5.67 0.95 -6.60
N ASP A 23 6.94 0.52 -6.55
CA ASP A 23 8.03 1.34 -6.02
C ASP A 23 8.23 2.61 -6.85
N LYS A 24 8.28 2.48 -8.19
CA LYS A 24 8.40 3.64 -9.09
C LYS A 24 7.25 4.62 -8.93
N LEU A 25 6.01 4.13 -8.84
CA LEU A 25 4.84 4.98 -8.61
C LEU A 25 4.91 5.67 -7.25
N ALA A 26 5.33 4.95 -6.21
CA ALA A 26 5.48 5.51 -4.87
C ALA A 26 6.57 6.60 -4.82
N GLU A 27 7.70 6.39 -5.50
CA GLU A 27 8.78 7.37 -5.63
C GLU A 27 8.33 8.64 -6.35
N GLN A 28 7.61 8.51 -7.47
CA GLN A 28 7.04 9.65 -8.21
C GLN A 28 6.13 10.50 -7.31
N ASP A 29 5.39 9.85 -6.42
CA ASP A 29 4.48 10.48 -5.47
C ASP A 29 5.13 10.88 -4.13
N ASN A 30 6.46 10.79 -4.01
CA ASN A 30 7.22 11.06 -2.78
C ASN A 30 6.68 10.32 -1.54
N ARG A 31 6.22 9.07 -1.71
CA ARG A 31 5.66 8.22 -0.65
C ARG A 31 6.30 6.84 -0.62
N THR A 32 6.05 6.11 0.45
CA THR A 32 6.48 4.70 0.54
C THR A 32 5.51 3.79 -0.18
N THR A 33 6.00 2.67 -0.69
CA THR A 33 5.18 1.61 -1.30
C THR A 33 4.08 1.12 -0.38
N SER A 34 4.36 1.00 0.92
CA SER A 34 3.37 0.61 1.93
C SER A 34 2.23 1.63 2.04
N ASN A 35 2.54 2.93 1.98
CA ASN A 35 1.50 3.97 2.01
C ASN A 35 0.68 3.99 0.73
N LEU A 36 1.32 3.81 -0.44
CA LEU A 36 0.62 3.64 -1.73
C LEU A 36 -0.38 2.48 -1.66
N ILE A 37 0.08 1.31 -1.21
CA ILE A 37 -0.77 0.12 -1.05
C ILE A 37 -1.94 0.40 -0.10
N ASN A 38 -1.68 1.07 1.03
CA ASN A 38 -2.73 1.44 1.97
C ASN A 38 -3.79 2.36 1.32
N THR A 39 -3.37 3.34 0.52
CA THR A 39 -4.30 4.21 -0.23
C THR A 39 -5.15 3.42 -1.22
N ILE A 40 -4.55 2.47 -1.96
CA ILE A 40 -5.26 1.62 -2.91
C ILE A 40 -6.32 0.77 -2.18
N ILE A 41 -5.97 0.17 -1.05
CA ILE A 41 -6.88 -0.64 -0.24
C ILE A 41 -8.07 0.22 0.23
N LEU A 42 -7.81 1.41 0.78
CA LEU A 42 -8.87 2.32 1.24
C LEU A 42 -9.81 2.72 0.10
N LYS A 43 -9.25 3.04 -1.08
CA LYS A 43 -10.04 3.40 -2.25
C LYS A 43 -10.95 2.24 -2.69
N TYR A 44 -10.40 1.03 -2.78
CA TYR A 44 -11.17 -0.16 -3.14
C TYR A 44 -12.29 -0.46 -2.14
N LEU A 45 -12.04 -0.30 -0.84
CA LEU A 45 -13.07 -0.50 0.18
C LEU A 45 -14.20 0.53 0.05
N ASN A 46 -13.87 1.81 -0.17
CA ASN A 46 -14.89 2.84 -0.37
C ASN A 46 -15.74 2.55 -1.62
N GLU A 47 -15.12 2.13 -2.73
CA GLU A 47 -15.83 1.75 -3.96
C GLU A 47 -16.68 0.49 -3.81
N ALA A 48 -16.35 -0.40 -2.86
CA ALA A 48 -17.11 -1.62 -2.59
C ALA A 48 -18.28 -1.42 -1.61
N GLU A 49 -18.28 -0.31 -0.86
CA GLU A 49 -19.35 0.07 0.08
C GLU A 49 -20.42 0.98 -0.56
N GLU A 50 -20.19 1.48 -1.78
CA GLU A 50 -21.16 2.21 -2.63
C GLU A 50 -21.97 1.28 -3.54
#